data_AF-A0A9W6BWT8-F1
#
_entry.id   AF-A0A9W6BWT8-F1
#
_cell.length_a   1.000
_cell.length_b   1.000
_cell.length_c   1.000
_cell.angle_alpha   90.00
_cell.angle_beta   90.00
_cell.angle_gamma   90.00
#
_symmetry.space_group_name_H-M   'P 1'
#
loop_
_entity.id
_entity.type
_entity.pdbx_description
1 polymer ?
#
loop_
_entity_poly.entity_id
_entity_poly.type
_entity_poly.pdbx_seq_one_letter_code
_entity_poly.pdbx_strand_id
1 'polypeptide(L)'
;MSYSDTQEGCLDFCIPKDAQEATKAAFEFAKTSMLKTEEDGSKDWDYGPFSCLGNIPLTVAVACCPCWASCIRYRNNEYMSGKSCEVAFVNAMVAGAVCLGPCHYAVVRGQFRKKYGLKGSPCQDCMCGCCLGPCLLCADTNQLMVSQGIKVPYLNLKGGAPAS
;
A
#
# COMPACT_ATOMS: atom_id res chain seq x y z
N MET A 1 -5.12 29.26 -3.67
CA MET A 1 -6.49 28.82 -3.32
C MET A 1 -6.91 29.61 -2.09
N SER A 2 -8.10 30.22 -2.13
CA SER A 2 -8.73 30.84 -0.95
C SER A 2 -9.73 29.84 -0.38
N TYR A 3 -9.70 29.64 0.92
CA TYR A 3 -10.66 28.82 1.66
C TYR A 3 -11.83 29.70 2.10
N SER A 4 -13.04 29.15 2.23
CA SER A 4 -14.19 29.88 2.73
C SER A 4 -14.10 30.06 4.26
N ASP A 5 -14.62 31.17 4.77
CA ASP A 5 -14.79 31.39 6.23
C ASP A 5 -16.03 30.63 6.75
N THR A 6 -16.12 29.35 6.43
CA THR A 6 -17.16 28.42 6.90
C THR A 6 -16.52 27.23 7.58
N GLN A 7 -17.32 26.44 8.30
CA GLN A 7 -16.83 25.20 8.92
C GLN A 7 -16.22 24.24 7.86
N GLU A 8 -16.84 24.15 6.70
CA GLU A 8 -16.35 23.36 5.57
C GLU A 8 -15.03 23.90 5.03
N GLY A 9 -14.87 25.22 4.95
CA GLY A 9 -13.61 25.84 4.53
C GLY A 9 -12.47 25.61 5.52
N CYS A 10 -12.76 25.63 6.82
CA CYS A 10 -11.82 25.22 7.85
C CYS A 10 -11.43 23.73 7.73
N LEU A 11 -12.39 22.85 7.46
CA LEU A 11 -12.12 21.42 7.25
C LEU A 11 -11.27 21.20 6.00
N ASP A 12 -11.56 21.89 4.89
CA ASP A 12 -10.79 21.81 3.65
C ASP A 12 -9.37 22.37 3.81
N PHE A 13 -9.18 23.36 4.69
CA PHE A 13 -7.86 23.89 5.06
C PHE A 13 -7.05 22.89 5.89
N CYS A 14 -7.67 22.30 6.92
CA CYS A 14 -7.01 21.36 7.83
C CYS A 14 -6.75 20.00 7.19
N ILE A 15 -7.67 19.52 6.37
CA ILE A 15 -7.64 18.19 5.76
C ILE A 15 -7.91 18.36 4.27
N PRO A 16 -6.88 18.21 3.41
CA PRO A 16 -7.06 18.29 1.96
C PRO A 16 -8.13 17.32 1.46
N LYS A 17 -8.87 17.71 0.41
CA LYS A 17 -9.97 16.90 -0.15
C LYS A 17 -9.56 15.48 -0.50
N ASP A 18 -8.36 15.31 -1.06
CA ASP A 18 -7.79 13.99 -1.37
C ASP A 18 -7.69 13.09 -0.12
N ALA A 19 -7.32 13.67 1.02
CA ALA A 19 -7.19 12.94 2.28
C ALA A 19 -8.55 12.63 2.89
N GLN A 20 -9.53 13.54 2.74
CA GLN A 20 -10.92 13.27 3.11
C GLN A 20 -11.49 12.10 2.30
N GLU A 21 -11.27 12.09 0.98
CA GLU A 21 -11.69 11.00 0.09
C GLU A 21 -11.01 9.67 0.41
N ALA A 22 -9.69 9.69 0.63
CA ALA A 22 -8.94 8.50 1.02
C ALA A 22 -9.44 7.90 2.34
N THR A 23 -9.78 8.75 3.31
CA THR A 23 -10.34 8.34 4.61
C THR A 23 -11.75 7.78 4.44
N LYS A 24 -12.61 8.42 3.64
CA LYS A 24 -13.95 7.91 3.32
C LYS A 24 -13.88 6.54 2.64
N ALA A 25 -12.97 6.37 1.67
CA ALA A 25 -12.76 5.09 0.99
C ALA A 25 -12.28 4.00 1.97
N ALA A 26 -11.37 4.32 2.88
CA ALA A 26 -10.90 3.39 3.91
C ALA A 26 -12.03 3.01 4.89
N PHE A 27 -12.90 3.95 5.25
CA PHE A 27 -14.06 3.69 6.10
C PHE A 27 -15.09 2.80 5.40
N GLU A 28 -15.44 3.10 4.15
CA GLU A 28 -16.35 2.25 3.36
C GLU A 28 -15.78 0.85 3.14
N PHE A 29 -14.47 0.73 2.95
CA PHE A 29 -13.79 -0.55 2.92
C PHE A 29 -13.99 -1.31 4.24
N ALA A 30 -13.75 -0.66 5.39
CA ALA A 30 -13.90 -1.27 6.71
C ALA A 30 -15.32 -1.81 6.91
N LYS A 31 -16.33 -1.04 6.48
CA LYS A 31 -17.75 -1.36 6.61
C LYS A 31 -18.21 -2.51 5.69
N THR A 32 -17.73 -2.54 4.45
CA THR A 32 -18.33 -3.37 3.40
C THR A 32 -17.45 -4.53 2.92
N SER A 33 -16.14 -4.41 3.09
CA SER A 33 -15.17 -5.26 2.39
C SER A 33 -14.18 -5.94 3.32
N MET A 34 -13.97 -5.44 4.54
CA MET A 34 -13.00 -6.02 5.48
C MET A 34 -13.25 -7.49 5.80
N LEU A 35 -14.51 -7.94 5.80
CA LEU A 35 -14.88 -9.34 6.07
C LEU A 35 -14.94 -10.22 4.81
N LYS A 36 -14.71 -9.66 3.62
CA LYS A 36 -14.72 -10.42 2.37
C LYS A 36 -13.42 -11.18 2.22
N THR A 37 -13.52 -12.50 2.24
CA THR A 37 -12.41 -13.45 2.05
C THR A 37 -12.33 -14.00 0.63
N GLU A 38 -13.30 -13.67 -0.23
CA GLU A 38 -13.29 -14.05 -1.64
C GLU A 38 -12.03 -13.47 -2.31
N GLU A 39 -11.29 -14.35 -3.00
CA GLU A 39 -10.13 -13.95 -3.78
C GLU A 39 -10.58 -13.38 -5.13
N ASP A 40 -10.07 -12.19 -5.46
CA ASP A 40 -10.10 -11.63 -6.80
C ASP A 40 -8.79 -11.96 -7.55
N GLY A 41 -8.75 -11.76 -8.86
CA GLY A 41 -7.55 -11.96 -9.69
C GLY A 41 -7.27 -13.41 -10.12
N SER A 42 -6.35 -13.58 -11.08
CA SER A 42 -6.00 -14.90 -11.63
C SER A 42 -4.50 -15.19 -11.61
N LYS A 43 -3.67 -14.16 -11.51
CA LYS A 43 -2.20 -14.27 -11.50
C LYS A 43 -1.71 -14.35 -10.05
N ASP A 44 -0.83 -15.29 -9.74
CA ASP A 44 -0.17 -15.32 -8.44
C ASP A 44 0.81 -14.14 -8.27
N TRP A 45 1.09 -13.77 -7.01
CA TRP A 45 2.11 -12.76 -6.72
C TRP A 45 3.49 -13.31 -7.07
N ASP A 46 4.29 -12.54 -7.81
CA ASP A 46 5.70 -12.88 -8.03
C ASP A 46 6.48 -12.80 -6.70
N TYR A 47 6.01 -11.94 -5.78
CA TYR A 47 6.50 -11.78 -4.42
C TYR A 47 5.34 -11.73 -3.43
N GLY A 48 5.12 -12.83 -2.71
CA GLY A 48 4.03 -12.94 -1.72
C GLY A 48 4.26 -12.15 -0.43
N PRO A 49 3.26 -12.08 0.47
CA PRO A 49 3.32 -11.27 1.71
C PRO A 49 4.51 -11.58 2.64
N PHE A 50 5.05 -12.79 2.57
CA PHE A 50 6.17 -13.25 3.38
C PHE A 50 7.51 -13.32 2.62
N SER A 51 7.57 -12.85 1.38
CA SER A 51 8.79 -12.89 0.58
C SER A 51 9.74 -11.71 0.85
N CYS A 52 9.55 -10.96 1.95
CA CYS A 52 10.38 -9.81 2.30
C CYS A 52 11.87 -10.16 2.35
N LEU A 53 12.23 -11.30 2.96
CA LEU A 53 13.61 -11.78 3.04
C LEU A 53 14.25 -12.13 1.68
N GLY A 54 13.48 -12.15 0.59
CA GLY A 54 14.01 -12.27 -0.78
C GLY A 54 14.80 -11.03 -1.24
N ASN A 55 14.66 -9.89 -0.55
CA ASN A 55 15.46 -8.69 -0.74
C ASN A 55 15.92 -8.18 0.65
N ILE A 56 17.01 -8.75 1.15
CA ILE A 56 17.52 -8.46 2.49
C ILE A 56 17.85 -6.98 2.68
N PRO A 57 18.56 -6.29 1.75
CA PRO A 57 18.84 -4.86 1.91
C PRO A 57 17.56 -4.02 2.05
N LEU A 58 16.55 -4.31 1.22
CA LEU A 58 15.25 -3.63 1.31
C LEU A 58 14.54 -3.93 2.63
N THR A 59 14.54 -5.18 3.07
CA THR A 59 13.89 -5.57 4.33
C THR A 59 14.54 -4.88 5.53
N VAL A 60 15.87 -4.84 5.59
CA VAL A 60 16.60 -4.14 6.66
C VAL A 60 16.30 -2.64 6.61
N ALA A 61 16.31 -2.03 5.42
CA ALA A 61 15.97 -0.61 5.27
C ALA A 61 14.53 -0.32 5.74
N VAL A 62 13.57 -1.16 5.36
CA VAL A 62 12.15 -0.97 5.73
C VAL A 62 11.91 -1.24 7.22
N ALA A 63 12.52 -2.28 7.79
CA ALA A 63 12.30 -2.67 9.19
C ALA A 63 13.06 -1.78 10.18
N CYS A 64 14.29 -1.37 9.85
CA CYS A 64 15.16 -0.63 10.77
C CYS A 64 15.14 0.88 10.55
N CYS A 65 14.59 1.37 9.42
CA CYS A 65 14.53 2.80 9.10
C CYS A 65 13.11 3.22 8.68
N PRO A 66 12.21 3.54 9.64
CA PRO A 66 10.80 3.87 9.36
C PRO A 66 10.60 5.07 8.44
N CYS A 67 11.51 6.06 8.46
CA CYS A 67 11.44 7.19 7.53
C CYS A 67 11.71 6.74 6.09
N TRP A 68 12.67 5.83 5.89
CA TRP A 68 12.94 5.25 4.58
C TRP A 68 11.79 4.36 4.10
N ALA A 69 11.23 3.54 4.99
CA ALA A 69 10.03 2.76 4.71
C ALA A 69 8.86 3.64 4.25
N SER A 70 8.68 4.78 4.90
CA SER A 70 7.64 5.76 4.54
C SER A 70 7.88 6.31 3.14
N CYS A 71 9.10 6.73 2.82
CA CYS A 71 9.46 7.20 1.47
C CYS A 71 9.19 6.14 0.38
N ILE A 72 9.56 4.88 0.62
CA ILE A 72 9.29 3.78 -0.31
C ILE A 72 7.78 3.57 -0.48
N ARG A 73 7.03 3.55 0.62
CA ARG A 73 5.57 3.39 0.60
C ARG A 73 4.91 4.48 -0.25
N TYR A 74 5.27 5.74 -0.06
CA TYR A 74 4.62 6.83 -0.78
C TYR A 74 5.03 6.88 -2.25
N ARG A 75 6.26 6.49 -2.59
CA ARG A 75 6.64 6.28 -3.99
C ARG A 75 5.83 5.15 -4.63
N ASN A 76 5.68 4.01 -3.96
CA ASN A 76 4.85 2.92 -4.50
C ASN A 76 3.40 3.38 -4.71
N ASN A 77 2.84 4.14 -3.77
CA ASN A 77 1.49 4.68 -3.87
C ASN A 77 1.38 5.73 -4.99
N GLU A 78 2.39 6.55 -5.21
CA GLU A 78 2.45 7.47 -6.35
C GLU A 78 2.40 6.72 -7.68
N TYR A 79 3.19 5.66 -7.84
CA TYR A 79 3.14 4.80 -9.04
C TYR A 79 1.77 4.15 -9.30
N MET A 80 1.00 3.92 -8.24
CA MET A 80 -0.32 3.29 -8.35
C MET A 80 -1.45 4.27 -8.55
N SER A 81 -1.44 5.36 -7.79
CA SER A 81 -2.51 6.35 -7.79
C SER A 81 -2.32 7.44 -8.85
N GLY A 82 -1.10 7.63 -9.36
CA GLY A 82 -0.72 8.75 -10.22
C GLY A 82 -0.67 10.10 -9.50
N LYS A 83 -0.95 10.13 -8.18
CA LYS A 83 -0.84 11.33 -7.34
C LYS A 83 0.59 11.44 -6.80
N SER A 84 1.04 12.65 -6.49
CA SER A 84 2.39 12.86 -5.98
C SER A 84 2.62 12.16 -4.63
N CYS A 85 3.89 11.88 -4.32
CA CYS A 85 4.26 11.23 -3.06
C CYS A 85 3.81 12.00 -1.81
N GLU A 86 3.73 13.33 -1.87
CA GLU A 86 3.25 14.19 -0.77
C GLU A 86 1.75 13.99 -0.53
N VAL A 87 0.96 13.88 -1.60
CA VAL A 87 -0.48 13.59 -1.48
C VAL A 87 -0.68 12.19 -0.90
N ALA A 88 0.08 11.21 -1.37
CA ALA A 88 0.05 9.85 -0.82
C ALA A 88 0.42 9.81 0.68
N PHE A 89 1.39 10.63 1.10
CA PHE A 89 1.77 10.79 2.50
C PHE A 89 0.63 11.34 3.34
N VAL A 90 0.07 12.48 2.95
CA VAL A 90 -1.01 13.13 3.72
C VAL A 90 -2.24 12.22 3.81
N ASN A 91 -2.62 11.56 2.70
CA ASN A 91 -3.74 10.61 2.68
C ASN A 91 -3.55 9.47 3.69
N ALA A 92 -2.37 8.86 3.71
CA ALA A 92 -2.06 7.76 4.63
C ALA A 92 -2.01 8.22 6.09
N MET A 93 -1.48 9.42 6.36
CA MET A 93 -1.41 10.00 7.71
C MET A 93 -2.80 10.30 8.27
N VAL A 94 -3.67 10.94 7.48
CA VAL A 94 -5.03 11.27 7.92
C VAL A 94 -5.85 9.99 8.15
N ALA A 95 -5.79 9.03 7.23
CA ALA A 95 -6.46 7.74 7.43
C ALA A 95 -5.89 6.98 8.64
N GLY A 96 -4.58 7.02 8.86
CA GLY A 96 -3.92 6.43 10.01
C GLY A 96 -4.34 7.07 11.34
N ALA A 97 -4.49 8.39 11.38
CA ALA A 97 -4.88 9.15 12.58
C ALA A 97 -6.28 8.78 13.10
N VAL A 98 -7.15 8.24 12.24
CA VAL A 98 -8.49 7.75 12.61
C VAL A 98 -8.57 6.22 12.67
N CYS A 99 -7.43 5.54 12.87
CA CYS A 99 -7.31 4.08 12.96
C CYS A 99 -7.70 3.30 11.69
N LEU A 100 -7.77 3.97 10.54
CA LEU A 100 -8.10 3.37 9.24
C LEU A 100 -6.85 3.08 8.40
N GLY A 101 -5.65 3.15 8.98
CA GLY A 101 -4.38 2.90 8.28
C GLY A 101 -4.35 1.56 7.51
N PRO A 102 -4.64 0.41 8.15
CA PRO A 102 -4.69 -0.87 7.45
C PRO A 102 -5.77 -0.95 6.35
N CYS A 103 -6.94 -0.34 6.60
CA CYS A 103 -8.03 -0.28 5.61
C CYS A 103 -7.64 0.56 4.40
N HIS A 104 -7.01 1.72 4.62
CA HIS A 104 -6.48 2.56 3.55
C HIS A 104 -5.43 1.80 2.74
N TYR A 105 -4.53 1.09 3.42
CA TYR A 105 -3.53 0.26 2.74
C TYR A 105 -4.20 -0.83 1.89
N ALA A 106 -5.25 -1.49 2.40
CA ALA A 106 -6.00 -2.50 1.66
C ALA A 106 -6.73 -1.94 0.44
N VAL A 107 -7.24 -0.70 0.51
CA VAL A 107 -7.79 -0.01 -0.66
C VAL A 107 -6.71 0.18 -1.74
N VAL A 108 -5.53 0.67 -1.36
CA VAL A 108 -4.40 0.87 -2.30
C VAL A 108 -3.90 -0.46 -2.87
N ARG A 109 -3.78 -1.49 -2.03
CA ARG A 109 -3.33 -2.82 -2.46
C ARG A 109 -4.37 -3.53 -3.34
N GLY A 110 -5.66 -3.28 -3.14
CA GLY A 110 -6.72 -3.67 -4.08
C GLY A 110 -6.54 -3.02 -5.47
N GLN A 111 -5.99 -1.81 -5.55
CA GLN A 111 -5.63 -1.19 -6.84
C GLN A 111 -4.41 -1.90 -7.48
N PHE A 112 -3.43 -2.33 -6.68
CA PHE A 112 -2.33 -3.20 -7.15
C PHE A 112 -2.86 -4.48 -7.77
N ARG A 113 -3.76 -5.18 -7.07
CA ARG A 113 -4.37 -6.41 -7.58
C ARG A 113 -5.11 -6.20 -8.89
N LYS A 114 -5.94 -5.16 -8.97
CA LYS A 114 -6.67 -4.81 -10.20
C LYS A 114 -5.74 -4.46 -11.35
N LYS A 115 -4.68 -3.68 -11.11
CA LYS A 115 -3.76 -3.22 -12.16
C LYS A 115 -2.95 -4.37 -12.78
N TYR A 116 -2.57 -5.36 -11.97
CA TYR A 116 -1.69 -6.46 -12.40
C TYR A 116 -2.39 -7.84 -12.46
N GLY A 117 -3.71 -7.90 -12.22
CA GLY A 117 -4.50 -9.14 -12.21
C GLY A 117 -4.11 -10.12 -11.09
N LEU A 118 -3.59 -9.62 -9.96
CA LEU A 118 -3.00 -10.43 -8.90
C LEU A 118 -4.06 -11.02 -7.97
N LYS A 119 -3.85 -12.26 -7.52
CA LYS A 119 -4.75 -12.95 -6.60
C LYS A 119 -4.78 -12.31 -5.21
N GLY A 120 -5.95 -12.29 -4.56
CA GLY A 120 -6.02 -12.01 -3.12
C GLY A 120 -7.37 -11.46 -2.69
N SER A 121 -7.54 -11.29 -1.38
CA SER A 121 -8.81 -10.80 -0.82
C SER A 121 -8.65 -9.48 -0.06
N PRO A 122 -9.70 -8.63 -0.02
CA PRO A 122 -9.76 -7.45 0.84
C PRO A 122 -9.37 -7.74 2.30
N CYS A 123 -9.93 -8.78 2.91
CA CYS A 123 -9.63 -9.16 4.30
C CYS A 123 -8.13 -9.44 4.50
N GLN A 124 -7.54 -10.25 3.61
CA GLN A 124 -6.11 -10.57 3.66
C GLN A 124 -5.25 -9.31 3.59
N ASP A 125 -5.53 -8.40 2.66
CA ASP A 125 -4.76 -7.15 2.54
C ASP A 125 -4.81 -6.30 3.80
N CYS A 126 -5.98 -6.19 4.43
CA CYS A 126 -6.15 -5.42 5.66
C CYS A 126 -5.39 -6.06 6.82
N MET A 127 -5.50 -7.39 6.99
CA MET A 127 -4.80 -8.13 8.03
C MET A 127 -3.29 -8.11 7.83
N CYS A 128 -2.82 -8.33 6.60
CA CYS A 128 -1.40 -8.21 6.29
C CYS A 128 -0.90 -6.77 6.46
N GLY A 129 -1.69 -5.76 6.11
CA GLY A 129 -1.34 -4.35 6.32
C GLY A 129 -1.19 -4.01 7.80
N CYS A 130 -2.02 -4.61 8.66
CA CYS A 130 -1.98 -4.44 10.10
C CYS A 130 -0.80 -5.17 10.76
N CYS A 131 -0.63 -6.46 10.44
CA CYS A 131 0.29 -7.34 11.16
C CYS A 131 1.66 -7.49 10.51
N LEU A 132 1.77 -7.22 9.20
CA LEU A 132 2.94 -7.53 8.38
C LEU A 132 3.42 -6.32 7.56
N GLY A 133 3.13 -5.10 8.02
CA GLY A 133 3.38 -3.85 7.29
C GLY A 133 4.76 -3.75 6.62
N PRO A 134 5.87 -4.04 7.31
CA PRO A 134 7.21 -4.04 6.71
C PRO A 134 7.36 -5.07 5.59
N CYS A 135 6.94 -6.31 5.82
CA CYS A 135 7.10 -7.39 4.84
C CYS A 135 6.19 -7.19 3.63
N LEU A 136 4.98 -6.72 3.85
CA LEU A 136 4.03 -6.40 2.80
C LEU A 136 4.53 -5.25 1.92
N LEU A 137 5.13 -4.22 2.52
CA LEU A 137 5.76 -3.14 1.77
C LEU A 137 6.92 -3.64 0.91
N CYS A 138 7.74 -4.55 1.42
CA CYS A 138 8.81 -5.18 0.64
C CYS A 138 8.24 -5.96 -0.54
N ALA A 139 7.20 -6.76 -0.30
CA ALA A 139 6.52 -7.53 -1.34
C ALA A 139 5.96 -6.62 -2.45
N ASP A 140 5.27 -5.54 -2.08
CA ASP A 140 4.73 -4.55 -3.03
C ASP A 140 5.83 -3.85 -3.82
N THR A 141 6.91 -3.46 -3.16
CA THR A 141 8.05 -2.81 -3.82
C THR A 141 8.69 -3.75 -4.85
N ASN A 142 8.94 -5.00 -4.47
CA ASN A 142 9.56 -5.98 -5.36
C ASN A 142 8.63 -6.32 -6.54
N GLN A 143 7.34 -6.51 -6.29
CA GLN A 143 6.33 -6.72 -7.33
C GLN A 143 6.30 -5.53 -8.31
N LEU A 144 6.31 -4.30 -7.79
CA LEU A 144 6.33 -3.09 -8.62
C LEU A 144 7.60 -3.03 -9.48
N MET A 145 8.78 -3.25 -8.90
CA MET A 145 10.05 -3.21 -9.62
C MET A 145 10.10 -4.24 -10.75
N VAL A 146 9.66 -5.48 -10.50
CA VAL A 146 9.58 -6.52 -11.55
C VAL A 146 8.56 -6.17 -12.62
N SER A 147 7.40 -5.65 -12.24
CA SER A 147 6.35 -5.24 -13.20
C SER A 147 6.79 -4.07 -14.09
N GLN A 148 7.74 -3.25 -13.62
CA GLN A 148 8.36 -2.16 -14.40
C GLN A 148 9.61 -2.59 -15.18
N GLY A 149 10.02 -3.86 -15.10
CA GLY A 149 11.25 -4.34 -15.73
C GLY A 149 12.54 -3.80 -15.09
N ILE A 150 12.46 -3.24 -13.89
CA ILE A 150 13.63 -2.76 -13.15
C ILE A 150 14.36 -3.98 -12.59
N LYS A 151 15.61 -4.18 -13.01
CA LYS A 151 16.48 -5.20 -12.43
C LYS A 151 16.82 -4.80 -11.00
N VAL A 152 16.33 -5.57 -10.04
CA VAL A 152 16.62 -5.36 -8.62
C VAL A 152 17.85 -6.19 -8.27
N PRO A 153 19.00 -5.56 -7.99
CA PRO A 153 20.14 -6.30 -7.46
C PRO A 153 19.69 -6.97 -6.15
N TYR A 154 20.12 -8.20 -5.89
CA TYR A 154 19.76 -9.00 -4.70
C TYR A 154 18.35 -9.61 -4.65
N LEU A 155 17.45 -9.23 -5.57
CA LEU A 155 16.19 -9.93 -5.78
C LEU A 155 16.48 -11.17 -6.64
N ASN A 156 16.13 -12.36 -6.16
CA ASN A 156 16.46 -13.65 -6.78
C ASN A 156 17.94 -14.07 -6.67
N LEU A 157 18.56 -13.98 -5.48
CA LEU A 157 19.74 -14.80 -5.18
C LEU A 157 19.46 -16.32 -5.29
N LYS A 158 18.19 -16.72 -5.46
CA LYS A 158 17.80 -18.05 -5.92
C LYS A 158 17.62 -18.07 -7.44
N GLY A 159 18.72 -18.24 -8.16
CA GLY A 159 18.66 -19.13 -9.32
C GLY A 159 18.33 -20.54 -8.80
N GLY A 160 17.08 -20.98 -8.99
CA GLY A 160 16.67 -22.37 -8.78
C GLY A 160 16.11 -22.72 -7.40
N ALA A 161 14.79 -22.56 -7.23
CA ALA A 161 13.96 -23.57 -6.57
C ALA A 161 12.48 -23.17 -6.77
N PRO A 162 11.62 -24.05 -7.31
CA PRO A 162 10.19 -23.82 -7.32
C PRO A 162 9.68 -23.90 -5.87
N ALA A 163 8.83 -22.96 -5.47
CA ALA A 163 8.04 -23.12 -4.26
C ALA A 163 6.96 -24.17 -4.55
N SER A 164 7.11 -25.34 -3.93
CA SER A 164 6.08 -26.37 -3.78
C SER A 164 4.97 -25.90 -2.85
#